data_AF-L8PAH0-F1
#
_entry.id   AF-L8PAH0-F1
#
_cell.length_a   1.000
_cell.length_b   1.000
_cell.length_c   1.000
_cell.angle_alpha   90.00
_cell.angle_beta   90.00
_cell.angle_gamma   90.00
#
_symmetry.space_group_name_H-M   'P 1'
#
loop_
_entity.id
_entity.type
_entity.pdbx_description
1 polymer ?
#
loop_
_entity_poly.entity_id
_entity_poly.type
_entity_poly.pdbx_seq_one_letter_code
_entity_poly.pdbx_strand_id
1 'polypeptide(L)'
;MSLTRLVLMSGRSIDLSELRLSSTYGGMLEGYPCKLVNEMKIKGLLRAAEEAHPATPVHLVPPPRDYPDQYAGAFGPVEVMPAVACVGAFRSTALDRGHDPILYRSALTIVWFQPTPHVPSECDAEEALREVPWEELARDYEL
;
A
#
# COMPACT_ATOMS: atom_id res chain seq x y z
N MET A 1 12.03 -15.80 1.32
CA MET A 1 11.50 -15.87 2.70
C MET A 1 10.48 -14.76 2.87
N SER A 2 9.41 -14.98 3.63
CA SER A 2 8.39 -13.96 3.92
C SER A 2 8.68 -13.26 5.24
N LEU A 3 8.31 -11.98 5.33
CA LEU A 3 8.38 -11.17 6.55
C LEU A 3 7.16 -11.43 7.44
N THR A 4 5.99 -11.57 6.83
CA THR A 4 4.71 -11.85 7.49
C THR A 4 3.74 -12.45 6.46
N ARG A 5 2.65 -13.03 6.95
CA ARG A 5 1.53 -13.55 6.16
C ARG A 5 0.26 -12.81 6.56
N LEU A 6 -0.57 -12.50 5.57
CA LEU A 6 -1.90 -11.93 5.76
C LEU A 6 -2.94 -12.83 5.10
N VAL A 7 -4.11 -12.92 5.73
CA VAL A 7 -5.29 -13.54 5.13
C VAL A 7 -6.24 -12.42 4.69
N LEU A 8 -6.49 -12.37 3.38
CA LEU A 8 -7.46 -11.45 2.78
C LEU A 8 -8.88 -11.88 3.14
N MET A 9 -9.84 -10.96 3.01
CA MET A 9 -11.26 -11.24 3.23
C MET A 9 -11.82 -12.28 2.24
N SER A 10 -11.17 -12.45 1.08
CA SER A 10 -11.47 -13.54 0.14
C SER A 10 -11.06 -14.93 0.64
N GLY A 11 -10.33 -15.01 1.76
CA GLY A 11 -9.73 -16.23 2.31
C GLY A 11 -8.36 -16.57 1.73
N ARG A 12 -7.85 -15.79 0.75
CA ARG A 12 -6.52 -15.98 0.19
C ARG A 12 -5.43 -15.56 1.17
N SER A 13 -4.41 -16.40 1.34
CA SER A 13 -3.19 -16.03 2.05
C SER A 13 -2.19 -15.35 1.10
N ILE A 14 -1.69 -14.19 1.50
CA ILE A 14 -0.61 -13.47 0.82
C ILE A 14 0.60 -13.33 1.75
N ASP A 15 1.78 -13.47 1.19
CA ASP A 15 3.05 -13.39 1.89
C ASP A 15 3.75 -12.07 1.55
N LEU A 16 4.09 -11.27 2.57
CA LEU A 16 4.85 -10.05 2.42
C LEU A 16 6.34 -10.39 2.25
N SER A 17 6.94 -10.00 1.13
CA SER A 17 8.37 -10.25 0.86
C SER A 17 9.26 -9.04 1.13
N GLU A 18 8.72 -7.83 0.99
CA GLU A 18 9.45 -6.58 1.19
C GLU A 18 8.51 -5.52 1.75
N LEU A 19 8.99 -4.70 2.69
CA LEU A 19 8.25 -3.58 3.26
C LEU A 19 9.15 -2.36 3.37
N ARG A 20 8.71 -1.24 2.79
CA ARG A 20 9.32 0.07 2.95
C ARG A 20 8.38 1.01 3.68
N LEU A 21 8.85 1.56 4.79
CA LEU A 21 8.14 2.56 5.59
C LEU A 21 8.80 3.93 5.44
N SER A 22 8.00 4.97 5.34
CA SER A 22 8.47 6.36 5.27
C SER A 22 7.50 7.31 5.95
N SER A 23 8.00 8.45 6.45
CA SER A 23 7.11 9.48 7.01
C SER A 23 6.35 10.19 5.88
N THR A 24 5.01 10.16 5.93
CA THR A 24 4.11 10.74 4.90
C THR A 24 4.45 12.21 4.63
N TYR A 25 4.63 12.98 5.71
CA TYR A 25 4.95 14.40 5.65
C TYR A 25 6.44 14.70 5.87
N GLY A 26 7.28 13.66 5.91
CA GLY A 26 8.74 13.82 5.99
C GLY A 26 9.27 14.71 4.88
N GLY A 27 10.18 15.62 5.25
CA GLY A 27 10.79 16.59 4.33
C GLY A 27 9.91 17.77 3.93
N MET A 28 8.71 17.92 4.50
CA MET A 28 7.90 19.12 4.33
C MET A 28 8.42 20.23 5.26
N LEU A 29 9.13 21.21 4.69
CA LEU A 29 9.72 22.32 5.44
C LEU A 29 8.72 23.43 5.74
N GLU A 30 7.82 23.72 4.80
CA GLU A 30 6.82 24.79 4.90
C GLU A 30 5.46 24.31 4.35
N GLY A 31 4.40 24.99 4.78
CA GLY A 31 3.02 24.68 4.42
C GLY A 31 2.32 23.80 5.44
N TYR A 32 1.19 23.23 5.04
CA TYR A 32 0.38 22.36 5.87
C TYR A 32 -0.22 21.22 5.03
N PRO A 33 -0.53 20.06 5.63
CA PRO A 33 -1.27 19.00 4.96
C PRO A 33 -2.61 19.50 4.41
N CYS A 34 -2.79 19.38 3.10
CA CYS A 34 -4.02 19.73 2.42
C CYS A 34 -4.21 18.77 1.24
N LYS A 35 -5.40 18.79 0.63
CA LYS A 35 -5.73 17.92 -0.50
C LYS A 35 -4.68 17.94 -1.60
N LEU A 36 -4.22 19.12 -2.02
CA LEU A 36 -3.22 19.25 -3.08
C LEU A 36 -1.90 18.54 -2.72
N VAL A 37 -1.40 18.78 -1.51
CA VAL A 37 -0.15 18.17 -1.02
C VAL A 37 -0.29 16.65 -0.90
N ASN A 38 -1.42 16.17 -0.37
CA ASN A 38 -1.70 14.74 -0.22
C ASN A 38 -1.71 14.03 -1.57
N GLU A 39 -2.42 14.59 -2.56
CA GLU A 39 -2.45 14.03 -3.93
C GLU A 39 -1.05 13.98 -4.56
N MET A 40 -0.21 15.00 -4.35
CA MET A 40 1.17 15.00 -4.84
C MET A 40 2.02 13.92 -4.16
N LYS A 41 1.88 13.74 -2.85
CA LYS A 41 2.60 12.72 -2.08
C LYS A 41 2.19 11.31 -2.52
N ILE A 42 0.89 11.05 -2.70
CA ILE A 42 0.39 9.77 -3.21
C ILE A 42 0.96 9.49 -4.61
N LYS A 43 0.87 10.44 -5.54
CA LYS A 43 1.39 10.27 -6.91
C LYS A 43 2.89 9.99 -6.93
N GLY A 44 3.67 10.73 -6.12
CA GLY A 44 5.10 10.51 -6.01
C GLY A 44 5.44 9.13 -5.46
N LEU A 45 4.67 8.66 -4.47
CA LEU A 45 4.87 7.35 -3.86
C LEU A 45 4.53 6.21 -4.83
N LEU A 46 3.41 6.32 -5.55
CA LEU A 46 3.02 5.32 -6.56
C LEU A 46 4.06 5.21 -7.65
N ARG A 47 4.52 6.35 -8.19
CA ARG A 47 5.59 6.35 -9.19
C ARG A 47 6.87 5.71 -8.67
N ALA A 48 7.28 6.02 -7.44
CA ALA A 48 8.48 5.41 -6.84
C ALA A 48 8.32 3.90 -6.61
N ALA A 49 7.10 3.43 -6.32
CA ALA A 49 6.80 2.00 -6.19
C ALA A 49 6.83 1.29 -7.56
N GLU A 50 6.27 1.90 -8.60
CA GLU A 50 6.31 1.40 -9.98
C GLU A 50 7.75 1.30 -10.49
N GLU A 51 8.58 2.32 -10.21
CA GLU A 51 10.01 2.33 -10.57
C GLU A 51 10.81 1.27 -9.80
N ALA A 52 10.49 1.01 -8.54
CA ALA A 52 11.15 -0.01 -7.72
C ALA A 52 10.72 -1.44 -8.05
N HIS A 53 9.47 -1.65 -8.48
CA HIS A 53 8.90 -2.96 -8.77
C HIS A 53 8.28 -3.03 -10.18
N PRO A 54 9.09 -2.84 -11.25
CA PRO A 54 8.56 -2.70 -12.62
C PRO A 54 7.90 -3.97 -13.17
N ALA A 55 8.16 -5.13 -12.56
CA ALA A 55 7.60 -6.41 -12.96
C ALA A 55 6.24 -6.73 -12.32
N THR A 56 5.80 -5.94 -11.34
CA THR A 56 4.55 -6.21 -10.60
C THR A 56 3.60 -5.02 -10.70
N PRO A 57 2.28 -5.25 -10.83
CA PRO A 57 1.31 -4.18 -10.72
C PRO A 57 1.43 -3.47 -9.36
N VAL A 58 1.08 -2.18 -9.33
CA VAL A 58 1.03 -1.36 -8.11
C VAL A 58 -0.42 -0.97 -7.85
N HIS A 59 -0.87 -1.18 -6.61
CA HIS A 59 -2.21 -0.82 -6.17
C HIS A 59 -2.17 0.12 -4.96
N LEU A 60 -2.97 1.18 -4.99
CA LEU A 60 -3.18 2.07 -3.86
C LEU A 60 -4.42 1.63 -3.07
N VAL A 61 -4.23 1.32 -1.80
CA VAL A 61 -5.34 1.34 -0.83
C VAL A 61 -5.56 2.80 -0.44
N PRO A 62 -6.74 3.39 -0.73
CA PRO A 62 -6.98 4.80 -0.46
C PRO A 62 -6.79 5.12 1.04
N PRO A 63 -5.96 6.11 1.39
CA PRO A 63 -5.75 6.46 2.79
C PRO A 63 -7.01 7.09 3.41
N PRO A 64 -7.29 6.82 4.69
CA PRO A 64 -8.26 7.61 5.44
C PRO A 64 -7.79 9.07 5.49
N ARG A 65 -8.75 10.00 5.53
CA ARG A 65 -8.51 11.44 5.53
C ARG A 65 -9.18 12.08 6.73
N ASP A 66 -8.38 12.70 7.59
CA ASP A 66 -8.84 13.47 8.74
C ASP A 66 -8.90 14.95 8.38
N TYR A 67 -10.01 15.60 8.76
CA TYR A 67 -10.23 17.03 8.57
C TYR A 67 -10.30 17.70 9.95
N PRO A 68 -9.16 18.09 10.54
CA PRO A 68 -9.17 18.75 11.83
C PRO A 68 -9.87 20.11 11.73
N ASP A 69 -10.58 20.50 12.79
CA ASP A 69 -11.28 21.77 12.87
C ASP A 69 -10.27 22.92 13.04
N GLN A 70 -9.69 23.32 11.92
CA GLN A 70 -8.70 24.37 11.79
C GLN A 70 -9.11 25.31 10.67
N TYR A 71 -8.70 26.58 10.79
CA TYR A 71 -9.00 27.58 9.77
C TYR A 71 -8.40 27.18 8.42
N ALA A 72 -9.20 27.29 7.35
CA ALA A 72 -8.72 26.96 6.01
C ALA A 72 -7.59 27.93 5.60
N GLY A 73 -6.45 27.38 5.19
CA GLY A 73 -5.34 28.16 4.64
C GLY A 73 -5.55 28.49 3.16
N ALA A 74 -4.53 29.09 2.55
CA ALA A 74 -4.56 29.53 1.15
C ALA A 74 -4.79 28.39 0.13
N PHE A 75 -4.52 27.14 0.51
CA PHE A 75 -4.68 25.95 -0.35
C PHE A 75 -5.89 25.10 0.05
N GLY A 76 -6.84 25.66 0.82
CA GLY A 76 -8.03 24.97 1.30
C GLY A 76 -7.91 24.45 2.74
N PRO A 77 -8.88 23.63 3.19
CA PRO A 77 -8.86 23.10 4.55
C PRO A 77 -7.67 22.17 4.79
N VAL A 78 -7.31 22.02 6.06
CA VAL A 78 -6.34 21.02 6.48
C VAL A 78 -6.93 19.64 6.21
N GLU A 79 -6.16 18.77 5.59
CA GLU A 79 -6.52 17.39 5.30
C GLU A 79 -5.30 16.52 5.60
N VAL A 80 -5.42 15.61 6.56
CA VAL A 80 -4.32 14.80 7.08
C VAL A 80 -4.52 13.34 6.71
N MET A 81 -3.47 12.71 6.18
CA MET A 81 -3.35 11.26 5.99
C MET A 81 -2.53 10.65 7.13
N PRO A 82 -2.61 9.33 7.34
CA PRO A 82 -1.78 8.68 8.36
C PRO A 82 -0.29 8.97 8.21
N ALA A 83 0.41 9.01 9.35
CA ALA A 83 1.78 9.54 9.43
C ALA A 83 2.85 8.67 8.73
N VAL A 84 2.55 7.40 8.48
CA VAL A 84 3.47 6.44 7.84
C VAL A 84 2.91 6.00 6.49
N ALA A 85 3.68 6.24 5.44
CA ALA A 85 3.42 5.74 4.11
C ALA A 85 4.20 4.43 3.89
N CYS A 86 3.50 3.42 3.39
CA CYS A 86 3.97 2.06 3.28
C CYS A 86 3.93 1.58 1.83
N VAL A 87 4.98 0.87 1.41
CA VAL A 87 5.02 0.14 0.14
C VAL A 87 5.42 -1.30 0.46
N GLY A 88 4.56 -2.25 0.11
CA GLY A 88 4.77 -3.67 0.39
C GLY A 88 4.68 -4.50 -0.88
N ALA A 89 5.69 -5.35 -1.11
CA ALA A 89 5.66 -6.34 -2.19
C ALA A 89 5.11 -7.67 -1.68
N PHE A 90 3.93 -8.05 -2.14
CA PHE A 90 3.24 -9.26 -1.73
C PHE A 90 3.27 -10.33 -2.82
N ARG A 91 3.20 -11.59 -2.40
CA ARG A 91 3.14 -12.75 -3.28
C ARG A 91 2.12 -13.76 -2.77
N SER A 92 1.56 -14.55 -3.67
CA SER A 92 0.65 -15.66 -3.35
C SER A 92 0.85 -16.80 -4.36
N THR A 93 0.16 -17.91 -4.16
CA THR A 93 -0.07 -18.92 -5.21
C THR A 93 -0.59 -18.28 -6.50
N ALA A 94 -0.30 -18.91 -7.63
CA ALA A 94 -0.76 -18.48 -8.95
C ALA A 94 -2.30 -18.28 -8.99
N LEU A 95 -2.74 -17.34 -9.81
CA LEU A 95 -4.14 -17.07 -10.10
C LEU A 95 -4.70 -18.11 -11.08
N ASP A 96 -3.95 -18.42 -12.14
CA ASP A 96 -4.34 -19.44 -13.12
C ASP A 96 -4.12 -20.84 -12.53
N ARG A 97 -5.17 -21.65 -12.55
CA ARG A 97 -5.13 -23.05 -12.10
C ARG A 97 -4.34 -23.97 -13.04
N GLY A 98 -4.12 -23.54 -14.29
CA GLY A 98 -3.29 -24.25 -15.26
C GLY A 98 -1.78 -24.05 -15.05
N HIS A 99 -1.38 -23.04 -14.28
CA HIS A 99 0.02 -22.81 -13.96
C HIS A 99 0.54 -23.82 -12.93
N ASP A 100 1.76 -24.32 -13.15
CA ASP A 100 2.43 -25.19 -12.18
C ASP A 100 2.66 -24.43 -10.87
N PRO A 101 2.10 -24.89 -9.73
CA PRO A 101 2.25 -24.22 -8.44
C PRO A 101 3.68 -24.25 -7.90
N ILE A 102 4.63 -24.92 -8.54
CA ILE A 102 6.06 -24.86 -8.23
C ILE A 102 6.73 -23.74 -9.02
N LEU A 103 6.33 -23.52 -10.28
CA LEU A 103 6.99 -22.58 -11.20
C LEU A 103 6.37 -21.18 -11.19
N TYR A 104 5.11 -21.04 -10.80
CA TYR A 104 4.39 -19.76 -10.89
C TYR A 104 3.93 -19.23 -9.53
N ARG A 105 3.96 -17.91 -9.39
CA ARG A 105 3.37 -17.17 -8.27
C ARG A 105 2.58 -15.99 -8.80
N SER A 106 1.66 -15.48 -7.99
CA SER A 106 1.05 -14.18 -8.23
C SER A 106 1.75 -13.12 -7.38
N ALA A 107 1.89 -11.90 -7.89
CA ALA A 107 2.46 -10.78 -7.16
C ALA A 107 1.67 -9.49 -7.35
N LEU A 108 1.72 -8.65 -6.32
CA LEU A 108 1.15 -7.31 -6.29
C LEU A 108 1.98 -6.45 -5.32
N THR A 109 2.32 -5.25 -5.76
CA THR A 109 2.86 -4.22 -4.87
C THR A 109 1.69 -3.39 -4.35
N ILE A 110 1.52 -3.31 -3.03
CA ILE A 110 0.44 -2.55 -2.41
C ILE A 110 1.04 -1.34 -1.70
N VAL A 111 0.43 -0.17 -1.93
CA VAL A 111 0.74 1.09 -1.26
C VAL A 111 -0.42 1.43 -0.33
N TRP A 112 -0.10 1.69 0.94
CA TRP A 112 -1.09 2.08 1.95
C TRP A 112 -0.47 3.05 2.95
N PHE A 113 -1.30 3.54 3.87
CA PHE A 113 -0.89 4.47 4.91
C PHE A 113 -1.40 3.96 6.25
N GLN A 114 -0.62 4.15 7.31
CA GLN A 114 -0.97 3.72 8.66
C GLN A 114 -0.47 4.71 9.73
N PRO A 115 -1.07 4.73 10.93
CA PRO A 115 -0.73 5.75 11.94
C PRO A 115 0.68 5.60 12.53
N THR A 116 1.19 4.37 12.65
CA THR A 116 2.44 4.05 13.35
C THR A 116 3.28 3.04 12.57
N PRO A 117 4.62 3.03 12.68
CA PRO A 117 5.48 2.21 11.82
C PRO A 117 5.58 0.75 12.29
N HIS A 118 4.51 -0.02 12.10
CA HIS A 118 4.46 -1.45 12.39
C HIS A 118 4.36 -2.29 11.12
N VAL A 119 4.80 -3.54 11.17
CA VAL A 119 4.57 -4.51 10.08
C VAL A 119 3.12 -5.00 10.21
N PRO A 120 2.32 -5.05 9.13
CA PRO A 120 0.95 -5.55 9.22
C PRO A 120 0.95 -7.02 9.67
N SER A 121 0.13 -7.33 10.65
CA SER A 121 -0.09 -8.68 11.18
C SER A 121 -1.52 -9.14 10.86
N GLU A 122 -1.82 -10.44 10.93
CA GLU A 122 -3.20 -10.91 10.70
C GLU A 122 -4.23 -10.26 11.66
N CYS A 123 -3.80 -9.92 12.88
CA CYS A 123 -4.67 -9.30 13.89
C CYS A 123 -4.83 -7.78 13.71
N ASP A 124 -3.79 -7.12 13.21
CA ASP A 124 -3.70 -5.64 13.20
C ASP A 124 -3.65 -5.05 11.79
N ALA A 125 -3.75 -5.87 10.75
CA ALA A 125 -3.82 -5.39 9.38
C ALA A 125 -5.07 -4.55 9.18
N GLU A 126 -4.84 -3.33 8.66
CA GLU A 126 -5.88 -2.40 8.23
C GLU A 126 -6.95 -3.14 7.41
N GLU A 127 -8.22 -2.93 7.73
CA GLU A 127 -9.34 -3.60 7.06
C GLU A 127 -9.27 -3.41 5.54
N ALA A 128 -8.99 -2.19 5.09
CA ALA A 128 -8.84 -1.86 3.68
C ALA A 128 -7.67 -2.61 2.99
N LEU A 129 -6.63 -3.00 3.73
CA LEU A 129 -5.55 -3.84 3.19
C LEU A 129 -6.01 -5.30 3.00
N ARG A 130 -6.90 -5.79 3.88
CA ARG A 130 -7.48 -7.15 3.79
C ARG A 130 -8.58 -7.26 2.74
N GLU A 131 -9.19 -6.15 2.33
CA GLU A 131 -10.22 -6.07 1.30
C GLU A 131 -9.66 -5.99 -0.13
N VAL A 132 -8.34 -5.94 -0.31
CA VAL A 132 -7.71 -5.83 -1.63
C VAL A 132 -8.17 -6.98 -2.55
N PRO A 133 -8.77 -6.68 -3.73
CA PRO A 133 -9.28 -7.69 -4.65
C PRO A 133 -8.12 -8.33 -5.43
N TRP A 134 -7.39 -9.24 -4.78
CA TRP A 134 -6.16 -9.85 -5.28
C TRP A 134 -6.35 -10.52 -6.65
N GLU A 135 -7.44 -11.24 -6.83
CA GLU A 135 -7.80 -11.94 -8.07
C GLU A 135 -7.91 -11.01 -9.29
N GLU A 136 -8.22 -9.73 -9.07
CA GLU A 136 -8.39 -8.74 -10.14
C GLU A 136 -7.13 -7.92 -10.41
N LEU A 137 -6.30 -7.73 -9.38
CA LEU A 137 -5.18 -6.78 -9.40
C LEU A 137 -3.81 -7.43 -9.54
N ALA A 138 -3.63 -8.62 -8.96
CA ALA A 138 -2.34 -9.30 -8.97
C ALA A 138 -2.05 -9.91 -10.34
N ARG A 139 -0.77 -10.19 -10.60
CA ARG A 139 -0.34 -10.81 -11.85
C ARG A 139 0.52 -12.04 -11.60
N ASP A 140 0.26 -13.09 -12.37
CA ASP A 140 1.09 -14.28 -12.38
C ASP A 140 2.44 -14.00 -13.05
N TYR A 141 3.49 -14.60 -12.50
CA TYR A 141 4.84 -14.58 -13.03
C TYR A 141 5.55 -15.91 -12.72
N GLU A 142 6.52 -16.25 -13.56
CA GLU A 142 7.37 -17.44 -13.41
C GLU A 142 8.57 -17.12 -12.49
N LEU A 143 8.95 -18.07 -11.65
CA LEU A 143 9.99 -17.92 -10.60
C LEU A 143 11.43 -18.01 -11.12
#